data_AF-A0A636WQ79-F1
#
_entry.id   AF-A0A636WQ79-F1
#
_cell.length_a   1.000
_cell.length_b   1.000
_cell.length_c   1.000
_cell.angle_alpha   90.00
_cell.angle_beta   90.00
_cell.angle_gamma   90.00
#
_symmetry.space_group_name_H-M   'P 1'
#
loop_
_entity.id
_entity.type
_entity.pdbx_description
1 polymer ?
#
loop_
_entity_poly.entity_id
_entity_poly.type
_entity_poly.pdbx_seq_one_letter_code
_entity_poly.pdbx_strand_id
1 'polypeptide(L)'
;MKPEDFRTDNKRPLTGEEYLKSLQDGREIYIYGERVKDVTTHPAFRNAAASVAQLYDALHKPSMQDTLCWNTDTGSGGYTHKFFRVAKSADDLRQQRDAIAEWSRLSYGWMGRTPDYKAAFGCALGANPAFYGQFEQNARNWYTRIQETGLYFNHAIVNPPIDRHKPADEVKDVYIKLEKETDAGIIVSGAKVVATNSALTHYNMIGFGSAQVMGENPDFALMFVAPMDAEGVKLISRASYEMVAGATGSPFDYPLSSRFDENDAILVMDKVLIPWENVLIYRDFDRCRRWTMEGGFARMYPLQACVRLAVKLDFITALLKKSLECTGTVEFRGVQADLGEVVAWRNMFWALSDSMCSEATPWVNGAWLPDHAALQTYRVMAPMAYAKIKNIIERNVTSGLIYLPSSARDLNNPQIDQYLAKYVRGSNGMDHVERIKILKLMWDAIGSEFGGRHELYEINYSGSQDEIRLQCLRQAQSSGNMDKMMAMVDRCLSEYDQNGWTVSHLHNNDDINQLDKLLK
;
A
#
# COMPACT_ATOMS: atom_id res chain seq x y z
N MET A 1 -16.93 23.37 7.91
CA MET A 1 -16.58 23.65 6.49
C MET A 1 -16.16 22.32 5.89
N LYS A 2 -16.60 21.96 4.68
CA LYS A 2 -16.14 20.69 4.09
C LYS A 2 -14.72 20.91 3.53
N PRO A 3 -13.82 19.92 3.62
CA PRO A 3 -12.44 20.07 3.15
C PRO A 3 -12.35 20.42 1.65
N GLU A 4 -13.28 19.93 0.83
CA GLU A 4 -13.31 20.27 -0.59
C GLU A 4 -13.85 21.67 -0.92
N ASP A 5 -14.41 22.39 0.06
CA ASP A 5 -14.87 23.78 -0.10
C ASP A 5 -13.68 24.76 -0.20
N PHE A 6 -12.45 24.31 0.14
CA PHE A 6 -11.22 25.09 -0.09
C PHE A 6 -10.84 25.16 -1.57
N ARG A 7 -11.46 24.35 -2.44
CA ARG A 7 -11.25 24.45 -3.89
C ARG A 7 -11.83 25.74 -4.44
N THR A 8 -11.06 26.42 -5.27
CA THR A 8 -11.53 27.58 -6.03
C THR A 8 -12.35 27.20 -7.28
N ASP A 9 -12.30 25.93 -7.70
CA ASP A 9 -13.05 25.39 -8.83
C ASP A 9 -13.56 23.98 -8.49
N ASN A 10 -14.87 23.76 -8.66
CA ASN A 10 -15.52 22.47 -8.36
C ASN A 10 -15.34 21.42 -9.47
N LYS A 11 -14.78 21.79 -10.63
CA LYS A 11 -14.53 20.91 -11.78
C LYS A 11 -13.16 20.22 -11.78
N ARG A 12 -12.44 20.28 -10.66
CA ARG A 12 -11.14 19.63 -10.49
C ARG A 12 -10.92 19.19 -9.05
N PRO A 13 -9.94 18.31 -8.79
CA PRO A 13 -9.48 18.02 -7.45
C PRO A 13 -8.79 19.24 -6.81
N LEU A 14 -8.47 19.14 -5.52
CA LEU A 14 -7.66 20.11 -4.78
C LEU A 14 -6.31 20.35 -5.48
N THR A 15 -5.82 21.59 -5.47
CA THR A 15 -4.37 21.85 -5.68
C THR A 15 -3.58 21.51 -4.41
N GLY A 16 -2.26 21.50 -4.48
CA GLY A 16 -1.41 21.30 -3.31
C GLY A 16 -1.65 22.35 -2.22
N GLU A 17 -1.81 23.62 -2.60
CA GLU A 17 -2.11 24.72 -1.67
C GLU A 17 -3.49 24.55 -1.00
N GLU A 18 -4.52 24.20 -1.79
CA GLU A 18 -5.87 23.99 -1.27
C GLU A 18 -5.93 22.77 -0.34
N TYR A 19 -5.19 21.70 -0.67
CA TYR A 19 -5.02 20.55 0.19
C TYR A 19 -4.33 20.89 1.51
N LEU A 20 -3.24 21.66 1.50
CA LEU A 20 -2.59 22.05 2.75
C LEU A 20 -3.54 22.89 3.63
N LYS A 21 -4.27 23.85 3.04
CA LYS A 21 -5.28 24.63 3.76
C LYS A 21 -6.39 23.75 4.35
N SER A 22 -6.84 22.72 3.62
CA SER A 22 -7.87 21.80 4.13
C SER A 22 -7.40 20.93 5.30
N LEU A 23 -6.10 20.86 5.58
CA LEU A 23 -5.57 20.19 6.78
C LEU A 23 -5.50 21.10 8.03
N GLN A 24 -5.73 22.40 7.88
CA GLN A 24 -5.70 23.36 8.99
C GLN A 24 -7.07 23.42 9.68
N ASP A 25 -7.49 22.27 10.20
CA ASP A 25 -8.82 22.03 10.76
C ASP A 25 -8.76 21.66 12.26
N GLY A 26 -9.86 21.12 12.78
CA GLY A 26 -10.01 20.73 14.18
C GLY A 26 -9.29 19.43 14.59
N ARG A 27 -8.51 18.79 13.70
CA ARG A 27 -7.87 17.50 13.96
C ARG A 27 -7.08 17.49 15.28
N GLU A 28 -7.18 16.38 15.99
CA GLU A 28 -6.50 16.20 17.26
C GLU A 28 -5.42 15.12 17.16
N ILE A 29 -4.16 15.57 17.04
CA ILE A 29 -2.99 14.71 16.85
C ILE A 29 -2.01 14.96 18.00
N TYR A 30 -1.45 13.89 18.56
CA TYR A 30 -0.44 13.93 19.62
C TYR A 30 0.86 13.29 19.16
N ILE A 31 1.99 13.93 19.42
CA ILE A 31 3.33 13.37 19.23
C ILE A 31 4.29 13.92 20.28
N TYR A 32 5.20 13.09 20.78
CA TYR A 32 6.18 13.46 21.82
C TYR A 32 5.54 14.09 23.08
N GLY A 33 4.37 13.61 23.48
CA GLY A 33 3.65 14.08 24.66
C GLY A 33 2.83 15.36 24.46
N GLU A 34 2.86 15.97 23.27
CA GLU A 34 2.26 17.27 22.98
C GLU A 34 1.21 17.19 21.87
N ARG A 35 0.22 18.09 21.92
CA ARG A 35 -0.78 18.24 20.83
C ARG A 35 -0.18 19.04 19.68
N VAL A 36 -0.31 18.52 18.46
CA VAL A 36 0.04 19.23 17.22
C VAL A 36 -0.97 20.35 16.98
N LYS A 37 -0.48 21.58 16.83
CA LYS A 37 -1.32 22.76 16.58
C LYS A 37 -1.75 22.88 15.12
N ASP A 38 -0.82 22.64 14.20
CA ASP A 38 -1.04 22.68 12.75
C ASP A 38 -0.11 21.66 12.11
N VAL A 39 -0.70 20.64 11.47
CA VAL A 39 0.06 19.53 10.87
C VAL A 39 0.88 19.98 9.66
N THR A 40 0.52 21.07 9.00
CA THR A 40 1.21 21.58 7.80
C THR A 40 2.51 22.30 8.13
N THR A 41 2.65 22.79 9.37
CA THR A 41 3.84 23.53 9.81
C THR A 41 4.65 22.77 10.87
N HIS A 42 4.06 21.76 11.52
CA HIS A 42 4.71 20.96 12.54
C HIS A 42 5.93 20.20 11.96
N PRO A 43 7.10 20.21 12.64
CA PRO A 43 8.35 19.65 12.13
C PRO A 43 8.35 18.13 11.90
N ALA A 44 7.33 17.43 12.39
CA ALA A 44 7.16 16.00 12.22
C ALA A 44 6.35 15.58 10.98
N PHE A 45 5.71 16.53 10.29
CA PHE A 45 4.76 16.23 9.22
C PHE A 45 4.82 17.18 8.01
N ARG A 46 5.40 18.37 8.16
CA ARG A 46 5.36 19.44 7.15
C ARG A 46 5.90 19.01 5.78
N ASN A 47 6.95 18.19 5.74
CA ASN A 47 7.54 17.75 4.47
C ASN A 47 6.78 16.56 3.89
N ALA A 48 6.26 15.65 4.71
CA ALA A 48 5.31 14.63 4.27
C ALA A 48 4.03 15.28 3.70
N ALA A 49 3.51 16.33 4.34
CA ALA A 49 2.37 17.12 3.86
C ALA A 49 2.70 17.80 2.51
N ALA A 50 3.86 18.45 2.41
CA ALA A 50 4.32 19.03 1.15
C ALA A 50 4.51 17.99 0.04
N SER A 51 4.97 16.78 0.36
CA SER A 51 5.11 15.69 -0.61
C SER A 51 3.76 15.20 -1.13
N VAL A 52 2.73 15.12 -0.28
CA VAL A 52 1.36 14.83 -0.75
C VAL A 52 0.80 15.99 -1.55
N ALA A 53 1.04 17.24 -1.13
CA ALA A 53 0.60 18.43 -1.86
C ALA A 53 1.15 18.46 -3.30
N GLN A 54 2.40 18.00 -3.51
CA GLN A 54 2.98 17.87 -4.84
C GLN A 54 2.20 16.91 -5.75
N LEU A 55 1.58 15.86 -5.20
CA LEU A 55 0.75 14.92 -5.98
C LEU A 55 -0.51 15.62 -6.51
N TYR A 56 -1.13 16.46 -5.67
CA TYR A 56 -2.27 17.28 -6.07
C TYR A 56 -1.88 18.28 -7.16
N ASP A 57 -0.77 19.02 -6.99
CA ASP A 57 -0.28 19.93 -8.03
C ASP A 57 -0.01 19.24 -9.37
N ALA A 58 0.46 17.98 -9.35
CA ALA A 58 0.72 17.22 -10.56
C ALA A 58 -0.54 16.98 -11.41
N LEU A 59 -1.73 16.91 -10.82
CA LEU A 59 -3.00 16.76 -11.54
C LEU A 59 -3.34 17.94 -12.44
N HIS A 60 -2.74 19.10 -12.17
CA HIS A 60 -3.00 20.37 -12.85
C HIS A 60 -1.86 20.78 -13.78
N LYS A 61 -0.74 20.04 -13.79
CA LYS A 61 0.39 20.32 -14.68
C LYS A 61 0.08 19.80 -16.09
N PRO A 62 0.10 20.65 -17.12
CA PRO A 62 -0.19 20.22 -18.50
C PRO A 62 0.69 19.06 -18.97
N SER A 63 1.94 18.98 -18.50
CA SER A 63 2.88 17.92 -18.85
C SER A 63 2.60 16.56 -18.22
N MET A 64 1.73 16.48 -17.21
CA MET A 64 1.40 15.23 -16.51
C MET A 64 -0.09 14.87 -16.59
N GLN A 65 -0.95 15.85 -16.90
CA GLN A 65 -2.40 15.69 -16.85
C GLN A 65 -2.92 14.57 -17.76
N ASP A 66 -2.37 14.39 -18.97
CA ASP A 66 -2.81 13.34 -19.89
C ASP A 66 -2.59 11.92 -19.32
N THR A 67 -1.45 11.71 -18.65
CA THR A 67 -1.16 10.43 -18.00
C THR A 67 -1.97 10.26 -16.72
N LEU A 68 -2.11 11.32 -15.91
CA LEU A 68 -2.69 11.25 -14.57
C LEU A 68 -4.21 11.32 -14.53
N CYS A 69 -4.86 12.02 -15.47
CA CYS A 69 -6.24 12.46 -15.31
C CYS A 69 -7.19 11.93 -16.39
N TRP A 70 -8.47 11.83 -16.02
CA TRP A 70 -9.60 11.66 -16.92
C TRP A 70 -10.71 12.62 -16.56
N ASN A 71 -11.65 12.81 -17.48
CA ASN A 71 -12.95 13.40 -17.16
C ASN A 71 -13.68 12.54 -16.12
N THR A 72 -14.39 13.18 -15.20
CA THR A 72 -15.29 12.51 -14.24
C THR A 72 -16.45 11.83 -14.99
N ASP A 73 -17.02 10.76 -14.43
CA ASP A 73 -18.26 10.15 -14.93
C ASP A 73 -19.54 10.70 -14.29
N THR A 74 -19.43 11.79 -13.53
CA THR A 74 -20.54 12.35 -12.74
C THR A 74 -21.43 13.33 -13.50
N GLY A 75 -21.00 13.75 -14.70
CA GLY A 75 -21.66 14.81 -15.46
C GLY A 75 -21.28 16.24 -15.02
N SER A 76 -20.38 16.41 -14.04
CA SER A 76 -19.89 17.72 -13.57
C SER A 76 -19.13 18.53 -14.65
N GLY A 77 -18.65 17.84 -15.69
CA GLY A 77 -17.75 18.41 -16.70
C GLY A 77 -16.33 18.65 -16.19
N GLY A 78 -15.98 18.07 -15.03
CA GLY A 78 -14.65 18.15 -14.44
C GLY A 78 -13.74 16.98 -14.79
N TYR A 79 -12.54 17.00 -14.22
CA TYR A 79 -11.56 15.91 -14.30
C TYR A 79 -11.12 15.42 -12.92
N THR A 80 -10.48 14.26 -12.86
CA THR A 80 -9.90 13.67 -11.65
C THR A 80 -8.76 12.73 -12.00
N HIS A 81 -7.98 12.27 -11.02
CA HIS A 81 -6.98 11.24 -11.22
C HIS A 81 -7.64 9.94 -11.72
N LYS A 82 -7.07 9.25 -12.72
CA LYS A 82 -7.72 8.12 -13.41
C LYS A 82 -8.23 7.03 -12.46
N PHE A 83 -7.50 6.77 -11.37
CA PHE A 83 -7.84 5.72 -10.39
C PHE A 83 -8.96 6.10 -9.40
N PHE A 84 -9.49 7.32 -9.47
CA PHE A 84 -10.65 7.78 -8.69
C PHE A 84 -12.00 7.53 -9.39
N ARG A 85 -11.96 7.03 -10.62
CA ARG A 85 -13.13 6.70 -11.44
C ARG A 85 -13.20 5.19 -11.67
N VAL A 86 -14.40 4.61 -11.67
CA VAL A 86 -14.60 3.18 -11.92
C VAL A 86 -14.12 2.80 -13.32
N ALA A 87 -13.20 1.84 -13.42
CA ALA A 87 -12.76 1.28 -14.69
C ALA A 87 -13.87 0.46 -15.38
N LYS A 88 -14.00 0.61 -16.70
CA LYS A 88 -15.00 -0.06 -17.55
C LYS A 88 -14.37 -0.93 -18.64
N SER A 89 -13.06 -1.14 -18.60
CA SER A 89 -12.33 -2.03 -19.51
C SER A 89 -10.97 -2.46 -18.93
N ALA A 90 -10.33 -3.44 -19.56
CA ALA A 90 -8.94 -3.80 -19.29
C ALA A 90 -7.96 -2.65 -19.60
N ASP A 91 -8.19 -1.89 -20.68
CA ASP A 91 -7.36 -0.73 -21.01
C ASP A 91 -7.54 0.41 -20.00
N ASP A 92 -8.74 0.57 -19.44
CA ASP A 92 -8.98 1.53 -18.35
C ASP A 92 -8.08 1.19 -17.14
N LEU A 93 -8.04 -0.09 -16.75
CA LEU A 93 -7.17 -0.57 -15.67
C LEU A 93 -5.70 -0.36 -15.99
N ARG A 94 -5.27 -0.57 -17.24
CA ARG A 94 -3.90 -0.27 -17.69
C ARG A 94 -3.58 1.23 -17.57
N GLN A 95 -4.46 2.11 -18.02
CA GLN A 95 -4.26 3.55 -17.89
C GLN A 95 -4.26 4.01 -16.42
N GLN A 96 -5.06 3.37 -15.57
CA GLN A 96 -5.03 3.58 -14.12
C GLN A 96 -3.71 3.11 -13.50
N ARG A 97 -3.19 1.94 -13.92
CA ARG A 97 -1.87 1.42 -13.54
C ARG A 97 -0.80 2.44 -13.87
N ASP A 98 -0.83 3.00 -15.08
CA ASP A 98 0.15 4.00 -15.53
C ASP A 98 0.03 5.33 -14.75
N ALA A 99 -1.18 5.79 -14.43
CA ALA A 99 -1.41 6.98 -13.60
C ALA A 99 -0.88 6.81 -12.17
N ILE A 100 -1.15 5.65 -11.56
CA ILE A 100 -0.58 5.28 -10.25
C ILE A 100 0.94 5.29 -10.29
N ALA A 101 1.54 4.75 -11.36
CA ALA A 101 2.99 4.74 -11.53
C ALA A 101 3.58 6.15 -11.58
N GLU A 102 2.97 7.06 -12.33
CA GLU A 102 3.40 8.47 -12.42
C GLU A 102 3.33 9.18 -11.06
N TRP A 103 2.24 9.02 -10.31
CA TRP A 103 2.16 9.57 -8.96
C TRP A 103 3.17 8.94 -8.00
N SER A 104 3.34 7.62 -8.06
CA SER A 104 4.31 6.90 -7.24
C SER A 104 5.75 7.36 -7.52
N ARG A 105 6.09 7.75 -8.76
CA ARG A 105 7.43 8.25 -9.11
C ARG A 105 7.78 9.56 -8.40
N LEU A 106 6.80 10.40 -8.06
CA LEU A 106 7.03 11.66 -7.34
C LEU A 106 7.57 11.45 -5.91
N SER A 107 7.29 10.29 -5.31
CA SER A 107 7.89 9.85 -4.04
C SER A 107 8.89 8.71 -4.20
N TYR A 108 9.29 8.38 -5.44
CA TYR A 108 10.14 7.23 -5.78
C TYR A 108 9.64 5.89 -5.18
N GLY A 109 8.32 5.74 -5.02
CA GLY A 109 7.65 4.56 -4.46
C GLY A 109 7.69 4.46 -2.93
N TRP A 110 8.18 5.48 -2.21
CA TRP A 110 8.32 5.44 -0.76
C TRP A 110 7.04 5.77 -0.01
N MET A 111 6.15 6.61 -0.53
CA MET A 111 4.85 6.83 0.08
C MET A 111 3.87 5.75 -0.38
N GLY A 112 3.50 4.84 0.51
CA GLY A 112 2.67 3.68 0.23
C GLY A 112 1.19 3.87 0.52
N ARG A 113 0.79 5.03 1.06
CA ARG A 113 -0.59 5.32 1.46
C ARG A 113 -1.13 6.62 0.88
N THR A 114 -0.61 7.05 -0.27
CA THR A 114 -1.08 8.22 -1.04
C THR A 114 -2.56 8.17 -1.42
N PRO A 115 -3.20 9.29 -1.82
CA PRO A 115 -4.65 9.37 -2.01
C PRO A 115 -5.26 8.31 -2.94
N ASP A 116 -4.53 7.89 -3.97
CA ASP A 116 -4.91 6.83 -4.91
C ASP A 116 -5.12 5.45 -4.23
N TYR A 117 -4.45 5.16 -3.11
CA TYR A 117 -4.64 3.87 -2.42
C TYR A 117 -6.11 3.65 -2.01
N LYS A 118 -6.76 4.69 -1.46
CA LYS A 118 -8.18 4.64 -1.08
C LYS A 118 -9.14 5.14 -2.17
N ALA A 119 -8.64 5.64 -3.29
CA ALA A 119 -9.47 5.87 -4.47
C ALA A 119 -10.16 4.56 -4.92
N ALA A 120 -9.46 3.42 -4.81
CA ALA A 120 -10.04 2.08 -5.02
C ALA A 120 -11.28 1.80 -4.14
N PHE A 121 -11.35 2.37 -2.94
CA PHE A 121 -12.54 2.26 -2.09
C PHE A 121 -13.68 3.14 -2.59
N GLY A 122 -13.41 4.38 -3.01
CA GLY A 122 -14.40 5.20 -3.70
C GLY A 122 -14.97 4.47 -4.93
N CYS A 123 -14.10 3.93 -5.78
CA CYS A 123 -14.50 3.14 -6.95
C CYS A 123 -15.30 1.88 -6.58
N ALA A 124 -14.93 1.19 -5.51
CA ALA A 124 -15.70 0.05 -4.99
C ALA A 124 -17.14 0.45 -4.59
N LEU A 125 -17.30 1.60 -3.91
CA LEU A 125 -18.61 2.17 -3.58
C LEU A 125 -19.42 2.51 -4.85
N GLY A 126 -18.78 3.14 -5.85
CA GLY A 126 -19.43 3.54 -7.10
C GLY A 126 -19.81 2.37 -8.00
N ALA A 127 -19.01 1.31 -8.00
CA ALA A 127 -19.21 0.13 -8.84
C ALA A 127 -20.35 -0.76 -8.31
N ASN A 128 -20.43 -0.97 -7.00
CA ASN A 128 -21.43 -1.85 -6.38
C ASN A 128 -22.18 -1.21 -5.19
N PRO A 129 -22.87 -0.07 -5.39
CA PRO A 129 -23.51 0.64 -4.29
C PRO A 129 -24.70 -0.14 -3.70
N ALA A 130 -25.39 -0.95 -4.50
CA ALA A 130 -26.54 -1.75 -4.05
C ALA A 130 -26.17 -2.80 -2.97
N PHE A 131 -24.89 -3.19 -2.87
CA PHE A 131 -24.40 -4.06 -1.81
C PHE A 131 -24.75 -3.53 -0.41
N TYR A 132 -24.75 -2.21 -0.24
CA TYR A 132 -24.95 -1.55 1.05
C TYR A 132 -26.43 -1.40 1.45
N GLY A 133 -27.37 -1.92 0.64
CA GLY A 133 -28.80 -1.98 0.99
C GLY A 133 -29.37 -0.59 1.28
N GLN A 134 -29.90 -0.38 2.50
CA GLN A 134 -30.43 0.93 2.91
C GLN A 134 -29.40 2.07 2.83
N PHE A 135 -28.10 1.75 2.86
CA PHE A 135 -27.00 2.72 2.72
C PHE A 135 -26.46 2.82 1.28
N GLU A 136 -27.18 2.31 0.28
CA GLU A 136 -26.80 2.41 -1.14
C GLU A 136 -26.55 3.87 -1.56
N GLN A 137 -27.42 4.79 -1.15
CA GLN A 137 -27.28 6.20 -1.51
C GLN A 137 -26.02 6.83 -0.87
N ASN A 138 -25.63 6.40 0.32
CA ASN A 138 -24.38 6.84 0.95
C ASN A 138 -23.18 6.40 0.11
N ALA A 139 -23.16 5.15 -0.35
CA ALA A 139 -22.10 4.65 -1.23
C ALA A 139 -22.02 5.46 -2.54
N ARG A 140 -23.15 5.77 -3.17
CA ARG A 140 -23.21 6.62 -4.38
C ARG A 140 -22.67 8.03 -4.11
N ASN A 141 -23.14 8.67 -3.04
CA ASN A 141 -22.74 10.02 -2.67
C ASN A 141 -21.23 10.09 -2.36
N TRP A 142 -20.71 9.11 -1.63
CA TRP A 142 -19.28 9.02 -1.34
C TRP A 142 -18.44 8.77 -2.58
N TYR A 143 -18.88 7.94 -3.52
CA TYR A 143 -18.20 7.77 -4.80
C TYR A 143 -18.06 9.09 -5.55
N THR A 144 -19.18 9.79 -5.77
CA THR A 144 -19.19 11.11 -6.44
C THR A 144 -18.26 12.09 -5.74
N ARG A 145 -18.40 12.19 -4.41
CA ARG A 145 -17.62 13.12 -3.60
C ARG A 145 -16.12 12.83 -3.66
N ILE A 146 -15.71 11.57 -3.50
CA ILE A 146 -14.29 11.18 -3.58
C ILE A 146 -13.75 11.43 -4.99
N GLN A 147 -14.51 11.07 -6.02
CA GLN A 147 -14.10 11.20 -7.41
C GLN A 147 -13.84 12.66 -7.81
N GLU A 148 -14.80 13.55 -7.58
CA GLU A 148 -14.72 14.94 -8.06
C GLU A 148 -13.66 15.77 -7.32
N THR A 149 -13.41 15.45 -6.06
CA THR A 149 -12.60 16.27 -5.16
C THR A 149 -11.17 15.77 -5.02
N GLY A 150 -10.93 14.48 -5.32
CA GLY A 150 -9.69 13.81 -4.97
C GLY A 150 -9.48 13.71 -3.46
N LEU A 151 -10.55 13.63 -2.65
CA LEU A 151 -10.45 13.56 -1.19
C LEU A 151 -9.49 12.46 -0.74
N TYR A 152 -8.49 12.86 0.04
CA TYR A 152 -7.57 11.94 0.68
C TYR A 152 -8.23 11.12 1.79
N PHE A 153 -8.42 9.82 1.51
CA PHE A 153 -8.84 8.82 2.49
C PHE A 153 -7.66 7.93 2.91
N ASN A 154 -7.70 7.47 4.17
CA ASN A 154 -7.04 6.23 4.58
C ASN A 154 -8.09 5.24 5.13
N HIS A 155 -7.67 4.09 5.64
CA HIS A 155 -8.50 3.18 6.41
C HIS A 155 -7.91 2.88 7.79
N ALA A 156 -8.73 2.43 8.72
CA ALA A 156 -8.29 1.83 9.98
C ALA A 156 -9.13 0.57 10.23
N ILE A 157 -8.58 -0.59 9.87
CA ILE A 157 -9.32 -1.86 9.77
C ILE A 157 -8.83 -2.85 10.82
N VAL A 158 -7.53 -3.09 10.89
CA VAL A 158 -6.95 -4.09 11.80
C VAL A 158 -7.13 -3.62 13.25
N ASN A 159 -7.61 -4.52 14.11
CA ASN A 159 -7.79 -4.23 15.54
C ASN A 159 -6.42 -4.15 16.24
N PRO A 160 -6.27 -3.37 17.33
CA PRO A 160 -5.05 -3.34 18.14
C PRO A 160 -4.51 -4.75 18.45
N PRO A 161 -3.19 -4.99 18.45
CA PRO A 161 -2.59 -6.31 18.69
C PRO A 161 -2.61 -6.68 20.19
N ILE A 162 -3.79 -6.60 20.80
CA ILE A 162 -4.08 -6.88 22.21
C ILE A 162 -5.09 -8.02 22.22
N ASP A 163 -4.86 -9.04 23.05
CA ASP A 163 -5.75 -10.20 23.23
C ASP A 163 -6.14 -10.92 21.92
N ARG A 164 -5.18 -11.09 21.00
CA ARG A 164 -5.37 -11.81 19.71
C ARG A 164 -5.87 -13.25 19.84
N HIS A 165 -5.70 -13.86 21.00
CA HIS A 165 -6.19 -15.21 21.31
C HIS A 165 -7.70 -15.25 21.57
N LYS A 166 -8.37 -14.08 21.68
CA LYS A 166 -9.80 -13.95 21.89
C LYS A 166 -10.52 -13.45 20.62
N PRO A 167 -11.82 -13.77 20.46
CA PRO A 167 -12.71 -13.11 19.51
C PRO A 167 -12.80 -11.59 19.74
N ALA A 168 -13.19 -10.86 18.70
CA ALA A 168 -13.24 -9.39 18.76
C ALA A 168 -14.23 -8.83 19.78
N ASP A 169 -15.38 -9.50 19.95
CA ASP A 169 -16.41 -9.10 20.91
C ASP A 169 -16.09 -9.47 22.36
N GLU A 170 -14.99 -10.18 22.64
CA GLU A 170 -14.49 -10.42 24.00
C GLU A 170 -13.50 -9.34 24.46
N VAL A 171 -12.97 -8.51 23.54
CA VAL A 171 -12.01 -7.42 23.84
C VAL A 171 -12.73 -6.05 23.79
N LYS A 172 -13.85 -5.97 24.51
CA LYS A 172 -14.83 -4.86 24.43
C LYS A 172 -14.32 -3.51 24.92
N ASP A 173 -13.25 -3.50 25.70
CA ASP A 173 -12.61 -2.32 26.26
C ASP A 173 -11.69 -1.61 25.25
N VAL A 174 -11.28 -2.30 24.18
CA VAL A 174 -10.31 -1.78 23.20
C VAL A 174 -10.91 -1.59 21.81
N TYR A 175 -11.61 -2.57 21.28
CA TYR A 175 -11.97 -2.58 19.86
C TYR A 175 -13.17 -1.66 19.56
N ILE A 176 -13.20 -1.10 18.34
CA ILE A 176 -14.30 -0.26 17.86
C ILE A 176 -15.63 -1.00 17.98
N LYS A 177 -16.59 -0.38 18.65
CA LYS A 177 -17.96 -0.86 18.80
C LYS A 177 -18.97 0.28 18.77
N LEU A 178 -20.21 -0.05 18.46
CA LEU A 178 -21.36 0.81 18.71
C LEU A 178 -21.56 0.99 20.23
N GLU A 179 -21.73 2.23 20.67
CA GLU A 179 -22.14 2.53 22.06
C GLU A 179 -23.60 2.97 22.14
N LYS A 180 -24.08 3.73 21.14
CA LYS A 180 -25.45 4.26 21.14
C LYS A 180 -25.94 4.51 19.72
N GLU A 181 -27.21 4.18 19.47
CA GLU A 181 -27.97 4.61 18.29
C GLU A 181 -28.77 5.88 18.62
N THR A 182 -28.82 6.85 17.71
CA THR A 182 -29.56 8.11 17.87
C THR A 182 -30.17 8.55 16.54
N ASP A 183 -31.13 9.47 16.58
CA ASP A 183 -31.72 10.04 15.36
C ASP A 183 -30.68 10.74 14.47
N ALA A 184 -29.63 11.33 15.07
CA ALA A 184 -28.57 12.03 14.35
C ALA A 184 -27.51 11.09 13.74
N GLY A 185 -27.43 9.84 14.19
CA GLY A 185 -26.38 8.90 13.81
C GLY A 185 -26.01 7.93 14.92
N ILE A 186 -24.84 7.31 14.80
CA ILE A 186 -24.32 6.33 15.75
C ILE A 186 -23.16 6.90 16.56
N ILE A 187 -23.10 6.58 17.85
CA ILE A 187 -21.96 6.90 18.72
C ILE A 187 -21.07 5.67 18.80
N VAL A 188 -19.78 5.83 18.50
CA VAL A 188 -18.79 4.74 18.51
C VAL A 188 -17.60 5.07 19.39
N SER A 189 -17.06 4.04 20.03
CA SER A 189 -15.83 4.14 20.82
C SER A 189 -14.92 2.95 20.58
N GLY A 190 -13.61 3.17 20.74
CA GLY A 190 -12.57 2.16 20.65
C GLY A 190 -11.37 2.64 19.84
N ALA A 191 -10.46 1.72 19.50
CA ALA A 191 -9.24 2.04 18.77
C ALA A 191 -8.98 1.08 17.62
N LYS A 192 -8.15 1.54 16.68
CA LYS A 192 -7.57 0.73 15.59
C LYS A 192 -6.06 0.80 15.65
N VAL A 193 -5.39 -0.16 14.99
CA VAL A 193 -3.94 -0.09 14.83
C VAL A 193 -3.53 1.15 14.04
N VAL A 194 -2.23 1.23 13.81
CA VAL A 194 -1.58 2.23 12.97
C VAL A 194 -2.37 2.54 11.68
N ALA A 195 -2.89 3.76 11.64
CA ALA A 195 -3.55 4.36 10.50
C ALA A 195 -2.51 5.19 9.74
N THR A 196 -1.71 4.50 8.92
CA THR A 196 -0.57 5.08 8.19
C THR A 196 -0.94 6.36 7.45
N ASN A 197 -0.24 7.45 7.78
CA ASN A 197 -0.43 8.78 7.20
C ASN A 197 -1.77 9.47 7.49
N SER A 198 -2.62 8.95 8.39
CA SER A 198 -3.92 9.57 8.71
C SER A 198 -3.83 10.97 9.34
N ALA A 199 -2.67 11.37 9.84
CA ALA A 199 -2.42 12.75 10.25
C ALA A 199 -2.59 13.75 9.10
N LEU A 200 -2.47 13.28 7.84
CA LEU A 200 -2.51 14.06 6.62
C LEU A 200 -3.76 13.77 5.76
N THR A 201 -4.71 12.98 6.24
CA THR A 201 -5.92 12.65 5.48
C THR A 201 -7.07 13.58 5.83
N HIS A 202 -8.10 13.58 4.99
CA HIS A 202 -9.38 14.23 5.29
C HIS A 202 -10.33 13.28 6.04
N TYR A 203 -10.34 12.01 5.65
CA TYR A 203 -11.23 10.99 6.20
C TYR A 203 -10.50 9.66 6.39
N ASN A 204 -11.02 8.87 7.33
CA ASN A 204 -10.71 7.46 7.45
C ASN A 204 -11.97 6.60 7.27
N MET A 205 -11.86 5.53 6.49
CA MET A 205 -12.82 4.43 6.54
C MET A 205 -12.48 3.53 7.73
N ILE A 206 -13.44 3.35 8.64
CA ILE A 206 -13.32 2.44 9.78
C ILE A 206 -14.11 1.18 9.44
N GLY A 207 -13.45 0.03 9.55
CA GLY A 207 -14.04 -1.26 9.18
C GLY A 207 -13.66 -2.37 10.16
N PHE A 208 -14.31 -3.51 10.01
CA PHE A 208 -14.07 -4.70 10.82
C PHE A 208 -12.75 -5.41 10.43
N GLY A 209 -12.05 -5.99 11.42
CA GLY A 209 -10.83 -6.77 11.16
C GLY A 209 -11.16 -8.16 10.63
N SER A 210 -10.76 -8.48 9.40
CA SER A 210 -11.09 -9.77 8.76
C SER A 210 -10.22 -10.96 9.19
N ALA A 211 -9.02 -10.70 9.72
CA ALA A 211 -8.07 -11.73 10.15
C ALA A 211 -8.32 -12.25 11.58
N GLN A 212 -9.30 -11.70 12.30
CA GLN A 212 -9.69 -12.11 13.64
C GLN A 212 -11.16 -12.50 13.63
N VAL A 213 -11.51 -13.54 14.39
CA VAL A 213 -12.91 -13.96 14.53
C VAL A 213 -13.71 -12.81 15.16
N MET A 214 -14.80 -12.41 14.50
CA MET A 214 -15.60 -11.26 14.93
C MET A 214 -16.41 -11.53 16.20
N GLY A 215 -16.82 -12.79 16.43
CA GLY A 215 -17.72 -13.17 17.51
C GLY A 215 -19.19 -13.13 17.10
N GLU A 216 -20.07 -12.92 18.09
CA GLU A 216 -21.54 -12.98 17.95
C GLU A 216 -22.24 -11.65 18.26
N ASN A 217 -21.54 -10.66 18.85
CA ASN A 217 -22.14 -9.36 19.12
C ASN A 217 -22.15 -8.43 17.88
N PRO A 218 -23.32 -8.08 17.31
CA PRO A 218 -23.42 -7.28 16.09
C PRO A 218 -22.95 -5.83 16.27
N ASP A 219 -22.76 -5.35 17.50
CA ASP A 219 -22.26 -4.00 17.77
C ASP A 219 -20.82 -3.77 17.26
N PHE A 220 -20.10 -4.85 16.92
CA PHE A 220 -18.78 -4.83 16.28
C PHE A 220 -18.84 -4.95 14.75
N ALA A 221 -20.01 -5.29 14.18
CA ALA A 221 -20.21 -5.49 12.74
C ALA A 221 -20.53 -4.15 12.05
N LEU A 222 -19.51 -3.29 11.97
CA LEU A 222 -19.62 -1.92 11.48
C LEU A 222 -18.67 -1.62 10.32
N MET A 223 -19.14 -0.77 9.40
CA MET A 223 -18.31 -0.03 8.45
C MET A 223 -18.87 1.37 8.26
N PHE A 224 -18.02 2.38 8.44
CA PHE A 224 -18.40 3.78 8.32
C PHE A 224 -17.20 4.67 7.97
N VAL A 225 -17.48 5.94 7.69
CA VAL A 225 -16.49 6.97 7.39
C VAL A 225 -16.45 8.00 8.52
N ALA A 226 -15.26 8.36 8.98
CA ALA A 226 -15.07 9.41 9.98
C ALA A 226 -14.16 10.52 9.41
N PRO A 227 -14.53 11.80 9.51
CA PRO A 227 -13.62 12.89 9.21
C PRO A 227 -12.54 12.98 10.30
N MET A 228 -11.35 13.46 9.93
CA MET A 228 -10.22 13.55 10.85
C MET A 228 -10.36 14.66 11.89
N ASP A 229 -11.29 15.60 11.70
CA ASP A 229 -11.62 16.69 12.62
C ASP A 229 -12.91 16.44 13.44
N ALA A 230 -13.50 15.25 13.35
CA ALA A 230 -14.64 14.91 14.20
C ALA A 230 -14.24 14.92 15.68
N GLU A 231 -15.08 15.51 16.53
CA GLU A 231 -14.90 15.48 17.97
C GLU A 231 -14.80 14.03 18.48
N GLY A 232 -13.77 13.77 19.29
CA GLY A 232 -13.46 12.43 19.80
C GLY A 232 -12.54 11.59 18.90
N VAL A 233 -12.31 11.98 17.64
CA VAL A 233 -11.27 11.35 16.80
C VAL A 233 -9.90 11.90 17.21
N LYS A 234 -9.00 11.01 17.61
CA LYS A 234 -7.65 11.37 18.05
C LYS A 234 -6.61 10.46 17.40
N LEU A 235 -5.47 11.04 17.05
CA LEU A 235 -4.30 10.30 16.61
C LEU A 235 -3.19 10.38 17.64
N ILE A 236 -2.62 9.24 18.01
CA ILE A 236 -1.42 9.16 18.84
C ILE A 236 -0.29 8.64 17.95
N SER A 237 0.57 9.55 17.54
CA SER A 237 1.64 9.28 16.59
C SER A 237 2.76 8.44 17.21
N ARG A 238 3.35 7.58 16.38
CA ARG A 238 4.69 7.01 16.65
C ARG A 238 5.76 8.11 16.54
N ALA A 239 7.01 7.76 16.88
CA ALA A 239 8.17 8.62 16.61
C ALA A 239 8.21 9.06 15.13
N SER A 240 8.61 10.32 14.89
CA SER A 240 8.71 10.89 13.55
C SER A 240 10.14 10.85 13.05
N TYR A 241 10.35 10.11 11.97
CA TYR A 241 11.64 10.05 11.28
C TYR A 241 11.92 11.37 10.57
N GLU A 242 10.88 12.05 10.09
CA GLU A 242 11.00 13.40 9.51
C GLU A 242 11.57 14.40 10.54
N MET A 243 11.00 14.42 11.74
CA MET A 243 11.45 15.34 12.79
C MET A 243 12.87 15.02 13.25
N VAL A 244 13.19 13.73 13.46
CA VAL A 244 14.54 13.30 13.86
C VAL A 244 15.56 13.65 12.77
N ALA A 245 15.27 13.31 11.50
CA ALA A 245 16.12 13.66 10.37
C ALA A 245 16.34 15.19 10.25
N GLY A 246 15.31 15.99 10.55
CA GLY A 246 15.42 17.44 10.55
C GLY A 246 16.18 18.01 11.75
N ALA A 247 16.01 17.43 12.93
CA ALA A 247 16.61 17.92 14.18
C ALA A 247 18.09 17.53 14.33
N THR A 248 18.45 16.31 13.92
CA THR A 248 19.79 15.73 14.14
C THR A 248 20.49 15.30 12.86
N GLY A 249 19.89 15.55 11.69
CA GLY A 249 20.45 15.21 10.39
C GLY A 249 20.31 16.34 9.38
N SER A 250 20.21 15.97 8.12
CA SER A 250 19.94 16.88 7.01
C SER A 250 19.31 16.12 5.84
N PRO A 251 18.76 16.80 4.82
CA PRO A 251 18.31 16.13 3.60
C PRO A 251 19.42 15.37 2.86
N PHE A 252 20.69 15.75 3.03
CA PHE A 252 21.81 15.00 2.46
C PHE A 252 22.08 13.71 3.26
N ASP A 253 21.84 13.74 4.57
CA ASP A 253 22.10 12.61 5.47
C ASP A 253 20.95 11.59 5.48
N TYR A 254 19.70 12.07 5.43
CA TYR A 254 18.48 11.27 5.46
C TYR A 254 17.48 11.75 4.38
N PRO A 255 17.80 11.55 3.09
CA PRO A 255 17.05 12.09 1.94
C PRO A 255 15.64 11.51 1.73
N LEU A 256 15.27 10.41 2.39
CA LEU A 256 13.94 9.79 2.32
C LEU A 256 13.14 10.09 3.59
N SER A 257 13.74 9.84 4.76
CA SER A 257 13.11 10.12 6.07
C SER A 257 12.62 11.57 6.16
N SER A 258 13.39 12.51 5.63
CA SER A 258 13.12 13.95 5.71
C SER A 258 11.92 14.44 4.89
N ARG A 259 11.30 13.60 4.04
CA ARG A 259 10.18 14.02 3.18
C ARG A 259 9.10 12.98 2.92
N PHE A 260 9.35 11.69 3.17
CA PHE A 260 8.40 10.62 2.84
C PHE A 260 7.95 9.80 4.06
N ASP A 261 8.15 10.33 5.28
CA ASP A 261 7.72 9.66 6.52
C ASP A 261 6.19 9.66 6.67
N GLU A 262 5.56 8.52 6.38
CA GLU A 262 4.14 8.30 6.60
C GLU A 262 3.88 7.82 8.04
N ASN A 263 3.62 8.75 8.96
CA ASN A 263 3.47 8.42 10.39
C ASN A 263 2.37 7.36 10.63
N ASP A 264 2.73 6.31 11.36
CA ASP A 264 1.87 5.18 11.69
C ASP A 264 1.17 5.44 13.03
N ALA A 265 0.13 6.27 13.01
CA ALA A 265 -0.53 6.73 14.23
C ALA A 265 -1.60 5.75 14.73
N ILE A 266 -1.67 5.52 16.04
CA ILE A 266 -2.80 4.86 16.68
C ILE A 266 -4.03 5.75 16.48
N LEU A 267 -5.13 5.18 16.01
CA LEU A 267 -6.40 5.89 15.87
C LEU A 267 -7.33 5.54 17.02
N VAL A 268 -7.77 6.57 17.75
CA VAL A 268 -8.71 6.47 18.85
C VAL A 268 -10.01 7.18 18.46
N MET A 269 -11.13 6.55 18.79
CA MET A 269 -12.46 7.13 18.72
C MET A 269 -13.03 7.13 20.14
N ASP A 270 -13.24 8.31 20.70
CA ASP A 270 -13.83 8.50 22.03
C ASP A 270 -15.22 9.13 21.86
N LYS A 271 -16.26 8.31 21.92
CA LYS A 271 -17.68 8.72 21.80
C LYS A 271 -17.96 9.58 20.58
N VAL A 272 -17.41 9.19 19.44
CA VAL A 272 -17.55 9.93 18.19
C VAL A 272 -18.94 9.73 17.62
N LEU A 273 -19.65 10.83 17.33
CA LEU A 273 -20.89 10.79 16.57
C LEU A 273 -20.59 10.64 15.08
N ILE A 274 -21.10 9.56 14.49
CA ILE A 274 -21.04 9.27 13.06
C ILE A 274 -22.43 9.48 12.46
N PRO A 275 -22.63 10.52 11.63
CA PRO A 275 -23.91 10.75 10.96
C PRO A 275 -24.33 9.58 10.09
N TRP A 276 -25.64 9.39 9.91
CA TRP A 276 -26.19 8.30 9.11
C TRP A 276 -25.69 8.30 7.66
N GLU A 277 -25.38 9.46 7.09
CA GLU A 277 -24.81 9.64 5.75
C GLU A 277 -23.40 9.04 5.59
N ASN A 278 -22.74 8.76 6.71
CA ASN A 278 -21.39 8.20 6.76
C ASN A 278 -21.37 6.70 7.10
N VAL A 279 -22.53 6.10 7.38
CA VAL A 279 -22.65 4.67 7.67
C VAL A 279 -22.80 3.88 6.36
N LEU A 280 -22.09 2.75 6.26
CA LEU A 280 -22.12 1.86 5.09
C LEU A 280 -22.61 0.45 5.45
N ILE A 281 -22.15 -0.08 6.59
CA ILE A 281 -22.61 -1.36 7.14
C ILE A 281 -22.91 -1.16 8.61
N TYR A 282 -24.10 -1.55 9.05
CA TYR A 282 -24.60 -1.30 10.40
C TYR A 282 -25.17 -2.58 11.02
N ARG A 283 -24.50 -3.10 12.05
CA ARG A 283 -24.91 -4.28 12.82
C ARG A 283 -25.23 -5.50 11.95
N ASP A 284 -24.44 -5.69 10.89
CA ASP A 284 -24.72 -6.67 9.83
C ASP A 284 -23.51 -7.58 9.58
N PHE A 285 -23.52 -8.73 10.27
CA PHE A 285 -22.49 -9.75 10.11
C PHE A 285 -22.40 -10.33 8.71
N ASP A 286 -23.54 -10.48 8.03
CA ASP A 286 -23.59 -11.10 6.71
C ASP A 286 -22.86 -10.22 5.68
N ARG A 287 -23.21 -8.92 5.63
CA ARG A 287 -22.49 -7.96 4.78
C ARG A 287 -21.02 -7.85 5.17
N CYS A 288 -20.68 -7.80 6.46
CA CYS A 288 -19.27 -7.80 6.88
C CYS A 288 -18.51 -9.03 6.32
N ARG A 289 -19.04 -10.24 6.47
CA ARG A 289 -18.39 -11.47 5.98
C ARG A 289 -18.25 -11.47 4.46
N ARG A 290 -19.26 -11.00 3.73
CA ARG A 290 -19.28 -10.95 2.25
C ARG A 290 -18.45 -9.81 1.66
N TRP A 291 -18.23 -8.71 2.38
CA TRP A 291 -17.62 -7.48 1.83
C TRP A 291 -16.20 -7.68 1.27
N THR A 292 -15.39 -8.57 1.83
CA THR A 292 -14.05 -8.86 1.29
C THR A 292 -14.12 -9.42 -0.14
N MET A 293 -15.13 -10.23 -0.46
CA MET A 293 -15.30 -10.86 -1.77
C MET A 293 -16.17 -10.05 -2.73
N GLU A 294 -17.23 -9.43 -2.20
CA GLU A 294 -18.30 -8.77 -2.97
C GLU A 294 -18.23 -7.25 -2.93
N GLY A 295 -17.53 -6.66 -1.96
CA GLY A 295 -17.43 -5.20 -1.82
C GLY A 295 -16.50 -4.55 -2.84
N GLY A 296 -15.56 -5.31 -3.42
CA GLY A 296 -14.68 -4.85 -4.51
C GLY A 296 -13.34 -4.26 -4.05
N PHE A 297 -13.26 -3.56 -2.91
CA PHE A 297 -12.01 -2.89 -2.47
C PHE A 297 -10.81 -3.85 -2.37
N ALA A 298 -10.99 -5.02 -1.75
CA ALA A 298 -9.94 -6.03 -1.62
C ALA A 298 -9.49 -6.64 -2.97
N ARG A 299 -10.33 -6.49 -4.01
CA ARG A 299 -10.08 -6.91 -5.39
C ARG A 299 -9.63 -5.74 -6.29
N MET A 300 -9.27 -4.59 -5.72
CA MET A 300 -8.82 -3.41 -6.46
C MET A 300 -7.53 -2.82 -5.89
N TYR A 301 -7.44 -2.60 -4.56
CA TYR A 301 -6.28 -1.92 -3.95
C TYR A 301 -4.91 -2.58 -4.24
N PRO A 302 -4.78 -3.92 -4.40
CA PRO A 302 -3.47 -4.51 -4.63
C PRO A 302 -2.88 -4.13 -6.00
N LEU A 303 -3.68 -3.65 -6.96
CA LEU A 303 -3.16 -3.05 -8.20
C LEU A 303 -2.29 -1.82 -7.88
N GLN A 304 -2.85 -0.88 -7.10
CA GLN A 304 -2.13 0.32 -6.67
C GLN A 304 -0.85 -0.05 -5.91
N ALA A 305 -0.97 -0.98 -4.96
CA ALA A 305 0.14 -1.32 -4.09
C ALA A 305 1.26 -2.10 -4.82
N CYS A 306 0.91 -2.94 -5.80
CA CYS A 306 1.87 -3.64 -6.66
C CYS A 306 2.66 -2.66 -7.53
N VAL A 307 1.97 -1.71 -8.17
CA VAL A 307 2.63 -0.67 -8.99
C VAL A 307 3.54 0.21 -8.14
N ARG A 308 3.07 0.64 -6.97
CA ARG A 308 3.86 1.45 -6.03
C ARG A 308 5.12 0.72 -5.60
N LEU A 309 5.03 -0.57 -5.30
CA LEU A 309 6.21 -1.39 -5.00
C LEU A 309 7.12 -1.54 -6.23
N ALA A 310 6.57 -1.77 -7.42
CA ALA A 310 7.36 -1.89 -8.65
C ALA A 310 8.18 -0.62 -8.94
N VAL A 311 7.60 0.57 -8.75
CA VAL A 311 8.31 1.87 -8.82
C VAL A 311 9.39 1.98 -7.75
N LYS A 312 9.11 1.56 -6.50
CA LYS A 312 10.15 1.51 -5.45
C LYS A 312 11.31 0.59 -5.86
N LEU A 313 11.01 -0.53 -6.52
CA LEU A 313 12.03 -1.47 -6.97
C LEU A 313 12.79 -0.98 -8.20
N ASP A 314 12.22 -0.15 -9.06
CA ASP A 314 12.98 0.61 -10.07
C ASP A 314 14.07 1.44 -9.39
N PHE A 315 13.66 2.19 -8.36
CA PHE A 315 14.54 3.05 -7.58
C PHE A 315 15.63 2.25 -6.85
N ILE A 316 15.26 1.21 -6.10
CA ILE A 316 16.20 0.38 -5.33
C ILE A 316 17.19 -0.34 -6.26
N THR A 317 16.73 -0.88 -7.40
CA THR A 317 17.60 -1.60 -8.36
C THR A 317 18.67 -0.67 -8.91
N ALA A 318 18.28 0.52 -9.40
CA ALA A 318 19.22 1.50 -9.93
C ALA A 318 20.15 2.05 -8.84
N LEU A 319 19.63 2.27 -7.63
CA LEU A 319 20.41 2.73 -6.49
C LEU A 319 21.43 1.69 -6.01
N LEU A 320 21.08 0.40 -6.06
CA LEU A 320 22.02 -0.69 -5.77
C LEU A 320 23.14 -0.69 -6.79
N LYS A 321 22.82 -0.61 -8.09
CA LYS A 321 23.84 -0.49 -9.13
C LYS A 321 24.78 0.70 -8.87
N LYS A 322 24.24 1.89 -8.60
CA LYS A 322 25.04 3.08 -8.25
C LYS A 322 25.90 2.89 -7.00
N SER A 323 25.37 2.18 -5.99
CA SER A 323 26.11 1.87 -4.76
C SER A 323 27.29 0.92 -5.02
N LEU A 324 27.13 -0.04 -5.94
CA LEU A 324 28.18 -0.96 -6.36
C LEU A 324 29.22 -0.30 -7.29
N GLU A 325 28.81 0.68 -8.09
CA GLU A 325 29.71 1.56 -8.84
C GLU A 325 30.57 2.40 -7.87
N CYS A 326 30.00 2.90 -6.77
CA CYS A 326 30.73 3.63 -5.72
C CYS A 326 31.84 2.82 -5.07
N THR A 327 31.67 1.50 -4.94
CA THR A 327 32.64 0.57 -4.31
C THR A 327 33.55 -0.10 -5.33
N GLY A 328 33.21 -0.06 -6.62
CA GLY A 328 33.95 -0.75 -7.68
C GLY A 328 33.74 -2.27 -7.70
N THR A 329 32.77 -2.80 -6.94
CA THR A 329 32.54 -4.25 -6.85
C THR A 329 31.61 -4.77 -7.94
N VAL A 330 30.99 -3.87 -8.71
CA VAL A 330 30.04 -4.20 -9.80
C VAL A 330 30.64 -5.09 -10.90
N GLU A 331 31.96 -5.14 -11.06
CA GLU A 331 32.63 -5.98 -12.06
C GLU A 331 32.74 -7.46 -11.65
N PHE A 332 32.54 -7.78 -10.36
CA PHE A 332 32.63 -9.16 -9.89
C PHE A 332 31.39 -9.97 -10.26
N ARG A 333 31.61 -11.17 -10.83
CA ARG A 333 30.53 -12.07 -11.28
C ARG A 333 29.46 -12.34 -10.22
N GLY A 334 29.87 -12.58 -8.97
CA GLY A 334 28.93 -12.83 -7.87
C GLY A 334 28.02 -11.63 -7.57
N VAL A 335 28.60 -10.43 -7.58
CA VAL A 335 27.88 -9.17 -7.36
C VAL A 335 26.90 -8.88 -8.51
N GLN A 336 27.30 -9.15 -9.76
CA GLN A 336 26.41 -9.01 -10.92
C GLN A 336 25.23 -9.99 -10.88
N ALA A 337 25.47 -11.24 -10.46
CA ALA A 337 24.41 -12.23 -10.31
C ALA A 337 23.39 -11.80 -9.26
N ASP A 338 23.86 -11.29 -8.12
CA ASP A 338 23.01 -10.76 -7.05
C ASP A 338 22.20 -9.53 -7.49
N LEU A 339 22.81 -8.59 -8.21
CA LEU A 339 22.09 -7.47 -8.83
C LEU A 339 21.06 -7.97 -9.87
N GLY A 340 21.40 -9.01 -10.64
CA GLY A 340 20.49 -9.66 -11.58
C GLY A 340 19.27 -10.27 -10.91
N GLU A 341 19.42 -10.84 -9.71
CA GLU A 341 18.29 -11.32 -8.91
C GLU A 341 17.37 -10.15 -8.49
N VAL A 342 17.93 -9.01 -8.06
CA VAL A 342 17.13 -7.81 -7.74
C VAL A 342 16.37 -7.30 -8.97
N VAL A 343 17.00 -7.30 -10.16
CA VAL A 343 16.33 -6.97 -11.43
C VAL A 343 15.17 -7.92 -11.72
N ALA A 344 15.34 -9.23 -11.47
CA ALA A 344 14.29 -10.22 -11.68
C ALA A 344 13.08 -9.98 -10.76
N TRP A 345 13.32 -9.70 -9.47
CA TRP A 345 12.25 -9.31 -8.55
C TRP A 345 11.53 -8.05 -9.00
N ARG A 346 12.28 -7.00 -9.38
CA ARG A 346 11.72 -5.77 -9.94
C ARG A 346 10.83 -6.05 -11.15
N ASN A 347 11.29 -6.89 -12.08
CA ASN A 347 10.54 -7.22 -13.30
C ASN A 347 9.25 -7.99 -13.00
N MET A 348 9.29 -8.89 -12.01
CA MET A 348 8.14 -9.68 -11.60
C MET A 348 6.95 -8.80 -11.20
N PHE A 349 7.15 -7.74 -10.43
CA PHE A 349 6.05 -6.88 -9.98
C PHE A 349 5.46 -6.01 -11.11
N TRP A 350 6.28 -5.59 -12.08
CA TRP A 350 5.76 -4.97 -13.30
C TRP A 350 4.92 -5.95 -14.12
N ALA A 351 5.43 -7.16 -14.35
CA ALA A 351 4.72 -8.21 -15.08
C ALA A 351 3.41 -8.64 -14.38
N LEU A 352 3.40 -8.70 -13.04
CA LEU A 352 2.17 -8.94 -12.28
C LEU A 352 1.15 -7.82 -12.52
N SER A 353 1.58 -6.55 -12.53
CA SER A 353 0.67 -5.43 -12.83
C SER A 353 0.16 -5.43 -14.28
N ASP A 354 0.95 -5.94 -15.23
CA ASP A 354 0.49 -6.14 -16.61
C ASP A 354 -0.62 -7.21 -16.66
N SER A 355 -0.39 -8.37 -16.02
CA SER A 355 -1.38 -9.46 -15.93
C SER A 355 -2.65 -9.05 -15.19
N MET A 356 -2.53 -8.24 -14.13
CA MET A 356 -3.68 -7.65 -13.45
C MET A 356 -4.59 -6.88 -14.41
N CYS A 357 -4.01 -6.22 -15.43
CA CYS A 357 -4.78 -5.44 -16.40
C CYS A 357 -5.24 -6.29 -17.59
N SER A 358 -4.38 -7.15 -18.15
CA SER A 358 -4.70 -7.93 -19.36
C SER A 358 -5.76 -9.01 -19.10
N GLU A 359 -5.69 -9.67 -17.95
CA GLU A 359 -6.61 -10.72 -17.54
C GLU A 359 -7.77 -10.17 -16.67
N ALA A 360 -8.00 -8.85 -16.75
CA ALA A 360 -9.10 -8.22 -16.06
C ALA A 360 -10.45 -8.81 -16.50
N THR A 361 -11.42 -8.80 -15.59
CA THR A 361 -12.74 -9.41 -15.83
C THR A 361 -13.86 -8.40 -15.63
N PRO A 362 -14.93 -8.45 -16.46
CA PRO A 362 -16.16 -7.73 -16.17
C PRO A 362 -16.72 -8.12 -14.81
N TRP A 363 -17.32 -7.16 -14.14
CA TRP A 363 -18.00 -7.33 -12.87
C TRP A 363 -19.42 -6.73 -12.97
N VAL A 364 -19.95 -6.17 -11.88
CA VAL A 364 -21.30 -5.60 -11.85
C VAL A 364 -21.33 -4.21 -12.48
N ASN A 365 -22.49 -3.80 -13.01
CA ASN A 365 -22.74 -2.45 -13.53
C ASN A 365 -21.69 -1.98 -14.57
N GLY A 366 -21.17 -2.92 -15.36
CA GLY A 366 -20.13 -2.70 -16.36
C GLY A 366 -18.76 -2.33 -15.80
N ALA A 367 -18.55 -2.37 -14.48
CA ALA A 367 -17.23 -2.20 -13.87
C ALA A 367 -16.32 -3.38 -14.24
N TRP A 368 -15.01 -3.14 -14.26
CA TRP A 368 -14.01 -4.19 -14.44
C TRP A 368 -13.13 -4.30 -13.19
N LEU A 369 -12.71 -5.52 -12.89
CA LEU A 369 -11.79 -5.82 -11.80
C LEU A 369 -10.48 -6.37 -12.37
N PRO A 370 -9.32 -5.97 -11.81
CA PRO A 370 -8.05 -6.58 -12.18
C PRO A 370 -8.01 -8.07 -11.81
N ASP A 371 -7.14 -8.84 -12.47
CA ASP A 371 -7.04 -10.28 -12.25
C ASP A 371 -6.75 -10.62 -10.79
N HIS A 372 -7.66 -11.38 -10.20
CA HIS A 372 -7.63 -11.66 -8.77
C HIS A 372 -6.47 -12.59 -8.39
N ALA A 373 -6.03 -13.49 -9.27
CA ALA A 373 -4.89 -14.37 -8.98
C ALA A 373 -3.56 -13.58 -8.92
N ALA A 374 -3.37 -12.63 -9.83
CA ALA A 374 -2.22 -11.73 -9.83
C ALA A 374 -2.20 -10.82 -8.60
N LEU A 375 -3.37 -10.31 -8.14
CA LEU A 375 -3.46 -9.55 -6.89
C LEU A 375 -2.98 -10.35 -5.68
N GLN A 376 -3.41 -11.62 -5.56
CA GLN A 376 -2.98 -12.49 -4.45
C GLN A 376 -1.51 -12.87 -4.56
N THR A 377 -1.03 -13.16 -5.77
CA THR A 377 0.38 -13.46 -6.05
C THR A 377 1.28 -12.30 -5.60
N TYR A 378 0.94 -11.06 -5.95
CA TYR A 378 1.67 -9.88 -5.48
C TYR A 378 1.80 -9.87 -3.95
N ARG A 379 0.69 -10.07 -3.23
CA ARG A 379 0.66 -10.00 -1.77
C ARG A 379 1.53 -11.06 -1.11
N VAL A 380 1.58 -12.26 -1.68
CA VAL A 380 2.43 -13.36 -1.19
C VAL A 380 3.91 -13.11 -1.52
N MET A 381 4.22 -12.66 -2.74
CA MET A 381 5.60 -12.51 -3.21
C MET A 381 6.31 -11.28 -2.66
N ALA A 382 5.59 -10.17 -2.42
CA ALA A 382 6.18 -8.90 -1.98
C ALA A 382 7.00 -9.02 -0.68
N PRO A 383 6.51 -9.63 0.42
CA PRO A 383 7.30 -9.82 1.64
C PRO A 383 8.61 -10.57 1.41
N MET A 384 8.56 -11.67 0.63
CA MET A 384 9.74 -12.49 0.35
C MET A 384 10.76 -11.75 -0.51
N ALA A 385 10.29 -11.08 -1.56
CA ALA A 385 11.13 -10.30 -2.45
C ALA A 385 11.81 -9.15 -1.70
N TYR A 386 11.07 -8.37 -0.92
CA TYR A 386 11.61 -7.20 -0.23
C TYR A 386 12.68 -7.57 0.80
N ALA A 387 12.43 -8.61 1.62
CA ALA A 387 13.41 -9.12 2.58
C ALA A 387 14.66 -9.67 1.87
N LYS A 388 14.50 -10.41 0.76
CA LYS A 388 15.62 -10.94 -0.01
C LYS A 388 16.46 -9.82 -0.64
N ILE A 389 15.82 -8.80 -1.22
CA ILE A 389 16.49 -7.65 -1.83
C ILE A 389 17.28 -6.87 -0.78
N LYS A 390 16.70 -6.60 0.40
CA LYS A 390 17.44 -5.97 1.50
C LYS A 390 18.69 -6.76 1.87
N ASN A 391 18.57 -8.09 2.05
CA ASN A 391 19.70 -8.95 2.33
C ASN A 391 20.78 -8.90 1.21
N ILE A 392 20.37 -8.87 -0.06
CA ILE A 392 21.29 -8.73 -1.20
C ILE A 392 22.05 -7.39 -1.13
N ILE A 393 21.37 -6.29 -0.81
CA ILE A 393 22.01 -4.97 -0.69
C ILE A 393 23.07 -5.01 0.42
N GLU A 394 22.70 -5.49 1.61
CA GLU A 394 23.60 -5.52 2.77
C GLU A 394 24.83 -6.39 2.52
N ARG A 395 24.66 -7.59 1.92
CA ARG A 395 25.77 -8.52 1.67
C ARG A 395 26.69 -8.13 0.51
N ASN A 396 26.30 -7.19 -0.36
CA ASN A 396 27.11 -6.74 -1.49
C ASN A 396 27.70 -5.34 -1.31
N VAL A 397 26.92 -4.38 -0.77
CA VAL A 397 27.43 -3.02 -0.50
C VAL A 397 28.27 -3.01 0.78
N THR A 398 27.96 -3.91 1.73
CA THR A 398 28.76 -4.22 2.92
C THR A 398 29.21 -2.97 3.70
N SER A 399 30.52 -2.79 3.91
CA SER A 399 31.09 -1.67 4.65
C SER A 399 30.82 -0.31 3.99
N GLY A 400 30.45 -0.27 2.70
CA GLY A 400 30.09 0.97 2.03
C GLY A 400 28.94 1.71 2.70
N LEU A 401 28.03 0.99 3.36
CA LEU A 401 26.89 1.56 4.07
C LEU A 401 27.21 2.17 5.44
N ILE A 402 28.39 1.90 5.98
CA ILE A 402 28.82 2.41 7.30
C ILE A 402 30.09 3.25 7.24
N TYR A 403 30.89 3.11 6.18
CA TYR A 403 32.08 3.92 5.93
C TYR A 403 31.68 5.29 5.33
N LEU A 404 30.97 6.07 6.14
CA LEU A 404 30.37 7.36 5.81
C LEU A 404 30.60 8.36 6.95
N PRO A 405 30.81 9.66 6.66
CA PRO A 405 30.87 10.67 7.70
C PRO A 405 29.51 10.89 8.36
N SER A 406 29.50 11.51 9.52
CA SER A 406 28.30 11.70 10.32
C SER A 406 27.28 12.60 9.63
N SER A 407 27.73 13.69 9.01
CA SER A 407 26.86 14.76 8.54
C SER A 407 27.39 15.45 7.30
N ALA A 408 26.50 16.09 6.54
CA ALA A 408 26.87 17.12 5.57
C ALA A 408 27.73 18.25 6.19
N ARG A 409 27.69 18.44 7.52
CA ARG A 409 28.59 19.36 8.24
C ARG A 409 30.06 18.97 8.12
N ASP A 410 30.37 17.68 8.01
CA ASP A 410 31.74 17.19 7.85
C ASP A 410 32.32 17.59 6.47
N LEU A 411 31.48 17.58 5.43
CA LEU A 411 31.82 18.08 4.09
C LEU A 411 32.00 19.59 4.06
N ASN A 412 31.28 20.33 4.90
CA ASN A 412 31.38 21.78 5.01
C ASN A 412 32.52 22.26 5.93
N ASN A 413 33.24 21.34 6.58
CA ASN A 413 34.41 21.66 7.38
C ASN A 413 35.68 21.28 6.61
N PRO A 414 36.44 22.25 6.06
CA PRO A 414 37.63 21.96 5.25
C PRO A 414 38.69 21.11 5.97
N GLN A 415 38.77 21.18 7.31
CA GLN A 415 39.69 20.37 8.09
C GLN A 415 39.36 18.87 8.01
N ILE A 416 38.08 18.53 7.90
CA ILE A 416 37.58 17.15 7.77
C ILE A 416 37.47 16.77 6.29
N ASP A 417 36.91 17.66 5.46
CA ASP A 417 36.60 17.42 4.06
C ASP A 417 37.84 17.04 3.23
N GLN A 418 39.01 17.63 3.51
CA GLN A 418 40.26 17.22 2.86
C GLN A 418 40.59 15.72 3.02
N TYR A 419 40.19 15.12 4.16
CA TYR A 419 40.36 13.69 4.40
C TYR A 419 39.28 12.88 3.70
N LEU A 420 38.04 13.36 3.69
CA LEU A 420 36.94 12.72 2.97
C LEU A 420 37.22 12.66 1.46
N ALA A 421 37.70 13.78 0.89
CA ALA A 421 38.11 13.89 -0.50
C ALA A 421 39.15 12.85 -0.92
N LYS A 422 40.07 12.50 -0.01
CA LYS A 422 41.12 11.52 -0.28
C LYS A 422 40.71 10.08 0.03
N TYR A 423 40.14 9.84 1.21
CA TYR A 423 39.95 8.50 1.78
C TYR A 423 38.52 7.97 1.67
N VAL A 424 37.57 8.80 1.25
CA VAL A 424 36.15 8.44 1.07
C VAL A 424 35.67 8.86 -0.32
N ARG A 425 36.58 8.94 -1.31
CA ARG A 425 36.20 9.09 -2.73
C ARG A 425 35.54 7.83 -3.28
N GLY A 426 34.78 7.97 -4.36
CA GLY A 426 34.28 6.86 -5.15
C GLY A 426 35.36 6.15 -5.97
N SER A 427 35.06 4.92 -6.39
CA SER A 427 35.87 4.19 -7.37
C SER A 427 35.85 4.88 -8.74
N ASN A 428 36.86 4.60 -9.56
CA ASN A 428 36.93 5.04 -10.97
C ASN A 428 36.74 6.54 -11.21
N GLY A 429 37.23 7.39 -10.29
CA GLY A 429 37.24 8.85 -10.46
C GLY A 429 36.02 9.59 -9.93
N MET A 430 35.04 8.91 -9.35
CA MET A 430 33.90 9.54 -8.67
C MET A 430 34.37 10.30 -7.41
N ASP A 431 33.89 11.52 -7.22
CA ASP A 431 34.22 12.34 -6.05
C ASP A 431 33.56 11.82 -4.75
N HIS A 432 34.04 12.28 -3.60
CA HIS A 432 33.55 11.83 -2.30
C HIS A 432 32.15 12.34 -1.97
N VAL A 433 31.76 13.53 -2.43
CA VAL A 433 30.42 14.08 -2.17
C VAL A 433 29.37 13.23 -2.87
N GLU A 434 29.56 12.89 -4.15
CA GLU A 434 28.66 12.00 -4.89
C GLU A 434 28.59 10.61 -4.25
N ARG A 435 29.74 10.01 -3.94
CA ARG A 435 29.81 8.70 -3.28
C ARG A 435 29.01 8.69 -1.97
N ILE A 436 29.27 9.64 -1.08
CA ILE A 436 28.63 9.70 0.24
C ILE A 436 27.12 9.93 0.07
N LYS A 437 26.71 10.80 -0.86
CA LYS A 437 25.30 11.06 -1.16
C LYS A 437 24.55 9.80 -1.59
N ILE A 438 25.13 9.01 -2.49
CA ILE A 438 24.52 7.76 -2.98
C ILE A 438 24.37 6.74 -1.84
N LEU A 439 25.42 6.56 -1.04
CA LEU A 439 25.43 5.53 -0.01
C LEU A 439 24.61 5.91 1.22
N LYS A 440 24.50 7.21 1.57
CA LYS A 440 23.53 7.68 2.57
C LYS A 440 22.09 7.52 2.07
N LEU A 441 21.83 7.77 0.79
CA LEU A 441 20.52 7.49 0.19
C LEU A 441 20.16 6.00 0.25
N MET A 442 21.12 5.11 -0.02
CA MET A 442 20.91 3.66 0.13
C MET A 442 20.72 3.27 1.60
N TRP A 443 21.51 3.83 2.51
CA TRP A 443 21.35 3.55 3.93
C TRP A 443 19.99 4.01 4.46
N ASP A 444 19.52 5.19 4.07
CA ASP A 444 18.20 5.67 4.46
C ASP A 444 17.06 4.82 3.85
N ALA A 445 17.32 4.14 2.74
CA ALA A 445 16.35 3.23 2.13
C ALA A 445 16.16 1.91 2.91
N ILE A 446 17.20 1.40 3.61
CA ILE A 446 17.16 0.04 4.20
C ILE A 446 17.57 -0.07 5.67
N GLY A 447 18.36 0.86 6.19
CA GLY A 447 19.07 0.75 7.47
C GLY A 447 18.82 1.88 8.47
N SER A 448 18.29 3.03 8.04
CA SER A 448 17.73 4.01 8.98
C SER A 448 16.46 3.47 9.65
N GLU A 449 15.98 4.13 10.71
CA GLU A 449 14.72 3.74 11.36
C GLU A 449 13.53 3.78 10.37
N PHE A 450 13.55 4.74 9.43
CA PHE A 450 12.63 4.78 8.30
C PHE A 450 12.77 3.56 7.39
N GLY A 451 14.00 3.18 7.00
CA GLY A 451 14.26 1.98 6.20
C GLY A 451 13.79 0.70 6.90
N GLY A 452 14.06 0.57 8.20
CA GLY A 452 13.58 -0.55 9.02
C GLY A 452 12.05 -0.60 9.14
N ARG A 453 11.40 0.56 9.32
CA ARG A 453 9.93 0.66 9.27
C ARG A 453 9.39 0.26 7.90
N HIS A 454 10.06 0.64 6.81
CA HIS A 454 9.65 0.25 5.46
C HIS A 454 9.75 -1.24 5.23
N GLU A 455 10.78 -1.91 5.73
CA GLU A 455 10.84 -3.38 5.75
C GLU A 455 9.65 -3.97 6.50
N LEU A 456 9.37 -3.50 7.73
CA LEU A 456 8.23 -3.97 8.52
C LEU A 456 6.90 -3.78 7.76
N TYR A 457 6.76 -2.65 7.07
CA TYR A 457 5.61 -2.33 6.24
C TYR A 457 5.48 -3.31 5.07
N GLU A 458 6.49 -3.47 4.21
CA GLU A 458 6.37 -4.35 3.04
C GLU A 458 6.13 -5.82 3.41
N ILE A 459 6.61 -6.26 4.59
CA ILE A 459 6.39 -7.63 5.06
C ILE A 459 4.94 -7.86 5.54
N ASN A 460 4.29 -6.86 6.16
CA ASN A 460 3.09 -7.11 6.97
C ASN A 460 1.85 -6.29 6.60
N TYR A 461 1.97 -5.21 5.83
CA TYR A 461 0.87 -4.22 5.71
C TYR A 461 -0.43 -4.81 5.13
N SER A 462 -0.34 -5.90 4.37
CA SER A 462 -1.49 -6.55 3.72
C SER A 462 -2.02 -7.80 4.43
N GLY A 463 -1.43 -8.16 5.57
CA GLY A 463 -1.77 -9.34 6.37
C GLY A 463 -0.54 -10.08 6.91
N SER A 464 -0.77 -11.04 7.80
CA SER A 464 0.28 -11.97 8.24
C SER A 464 0.71 -12.89 7.09
N GLN A 465 1.87 -13.52 7.25
CA GLN A 465 2.41 -14.47 6.26
C GLN A 465 1.44 -15.62 5.95
N ASP A 466 0.75 -16.14 6.95
CA ASP A 466 -0.22 -17.22 6.75
C ASP A 466 -1.50 -16.69 6.10
N GLU A 467 -2.01 -15.52 6.53
CA GLU A 467 -3.28 -15.01 6.02
C GLU A 467 -3.19 -14.61 4.55
N ILE A 468 -2.08 -14.02 4.08
CA ILE A 468 -1.89 -13.72 2.66
C ILE A 468 -1.82 -15.00 1.81
N ARG A 469 -1.25 -16.10 2.34
CA ARG A 469 -1.19 -17.41 1.66
C ARG A 469 -2.55 -18.11 1.65
N LEU A 470 -3.27 -18.06 2.78
CA LEU A 470 -4.63 -18.60 2.87
C LEU A 470 -5.59 -17.87 1.93
N GLN A 471 -5.50 -16.54 1.82
CA GLN A 471 -6.32 -15.78 0.88
C GLN A 471 -5.97 -16.11 -0.58
N CYS A 472 -4.70 -16.37 -0.90
CA CYS A 472 -4.28 -16.86 -2.21
C CYS A 472 -4.91 -18.24 -2.52
N LEU A 473 -4.84 -19.18 -1.57
CA LEU A 473 -5.46 -20.50 -1.72
C LEU A 473 -6.99 -20.40 -1.89
N ARG A 474 -7.65 -19.63 -1.02
CA ARG A 474 -9.11 -19.40 -1.09
C ARG A 474 -9.51 -18.77 -2.43
N GLN A 475 -8.70 -17.87 -2.98
CA GLN A 475 -8.95 -17.30 -4.30
C GLN A 475 -8.89 -18.38 -5.39
N ALA A 476 -7.86 -19.22 -5.40
CA ALA A 476 -7.72 -20.29 -6.39
C ALA A 476 -8.88 -21.31 -6.31
N GLN A 477 -9.36 -21.61 -5.10
CA GLN A 477 -10.52 -22.48 -4.88
C GLN A 477 -11.83 -21.81 -5.33
N SER A 478 -12.11 -20.60 -4.84
CA SER A 478 -13.38 -19.90 -5.13
C SER A 478 -13.53 -19.46 -6.59
N SER A 479 -12.44 -19.30 -7.34
CA SER A 479 -12.49 -18.99 -8.77
C SER A 479 -12.67 -20.23 -9.67
N GLY A 480 -12.58 -21.44 -9.12
CA GLY A 480 -12.53 -22.69 -9.88
C GLY A 480 -11.19 -22.95 -10.56
N ASN A 481 -10.15 -22.14 -10.31
CA ASN A 481 -8.81 -22.39 -10.86
C ASN A 481 -8.19 -23.67 -10.28
N MET A 482 -8.44 -23.95 -8.99
CA MET A 482 -8.01 -25.20 -8.37
C MET A 482 -8.65 -26.41 -9.04
N ASP A 483 -9.95 -26.35 -9.31
CA ASP A 483 -10.67 -27.45 -9.98
C ASP A 483 -10.14 -27.71 -11.39
N LYS A 484 -9.76 -26.66 -12.14
CA LYS A 484 -9.10 -26.82 -13.45
C LYS A 484 -7.73 -27.50 -13.35
N MET A 485 -6.94 -27.17 -12.33
CA MET A 485 -5.65 -27.85 -12.08
C MET A 485 -5.86 -29.30 -11.67
N MET A 486 -6.85 -29.57 -10.81
CA MET A 486 -7.20 -30.93 -10.38
C MET A 486 -7.71 -31.79 -11.54
N ALA A 487 -8.53 -31.24 -12.44
CA ALA A 487 -9.02 -31.97 -13.62
C ALA A 487 -7.88 -32.48 -14.53
N MET A 488 -6.75 -31.74 -14.61
CA MET A 488 -5.57 -32.21 -15.33
C MET A 488 -4.89 -33.39 -14.62
N VAL A 489 -4.83 -33.36 -13.28
CA VAL A 489 -4.31 -34.46 -12.46
C VAL A 489 -5.22 -35.69 -12.59
N ASP A 490 -6.53 -35.51 -12.47
CA ASP A 490 -7.52 -36.59 -12.60
C ASP A 490 -7.45 -37.24 -13.98
N ARG A 491 -7.24 -36.45 -15.04
CA ARG A 491 -6.99 -37.00 -16.37
C ARG A 491 -5.75 -37.89 -16.38
N CYS A 492 -4.62 -37.41 -15.87
CA CYS A 492 -3.39 -38.20 -15.79
C CYS A 492 -3.58 -39.50 -14.99
N LEU A 493 -4.24 -39.44 -13.83
CA LEU A 493 -4.56 -40.61 -13.01
C LEU A 493 -5.48 -41.60 -13.72
N SER A 494 -6.38 -41.12 -14.59
CA SER A 494 -7.28 -41.99 -15.35
C SER A 494 -6.59 -42.78 -16.46
N GLU A 495 -5.36 -42.41 -16.84
CA GLU A 495 -4.60 -43.02 -17.95
C GLU A 495 -3.83 -44.29 -17.54
N TYR A 496 -3.85 -44.67 -16.26
CA TYR A 496 -3.25 -45.91 -15.75
C TYR A 496 -3.98 -46.46 -14.51
N ASP A 497 -3.80 -47.76 -14.24
CA ASP A 497 -4.19 -48.40 -12.98
C ASP A 497 -3.13 -49.40 -12.51
N GLN A 498 -3.40 -50.17 -11.44
CA GLN A 498 -2.43 -51.13 -10.91
C GLN A 498 -2.01 -52.23 -11.89
N ASN A 499 -2.69 -52.39 -13.03
CA ASN A 499 -2.42 -53.41 -14.05
C ASN A 499 -1.73 -52.84 -15.30
N GLY A 500 -1.46 -51.54 -15.37
CA GLY A 500 -0.77 -50.92 -16.51
C GLY A 500 -1.52 -49.71 -17.10
N TRP A 501 -1.26 -49.41 -18.37
CA TRP A 501 -1.88 -48.29 -19.07
C TRP A 501 -3.33 -48.59 -19.44
N THR A 502 -4.23 -47.63 -19.24
CA THR A 502 -5.64 -47.70 -19.68
C THR A 502 -5.86 -47.00 -21.03
N VAL A 503 -4.85 -46.28 -21.53
CA VAL A 503 -4.84 -45.62 -22.84
C VAL A 503 -4.11 -46.44 -23.90
N SER A 504 -4.65 -46.45 -25.12
CA SER A 504 -4.22 -47.39 -26.16
C SER A 504 -2.94 -47.01 -26.92
N HIS A 505 -2.39 -45.81 -26.71
CA HIS A 505 -1.24 -45.31 -27.47
C HIS A 505 0.10 -45.65 -26.82
N LEU A 506 0.09 -46.19 -25.59
CA LEU A 506 1.28 -46.55 -24.83
C LEU A 506 1.50 -48.06 -24.85
N HIS A 507 2.75 -48.49 -24.76
CA HIS A 507 3.13 -49.89 -24.62
C HIS A 507 3.12 -50.27 -23.13
N ASN A 508 2.38 -51.31 -22.76
CA ASN A 508 2.54 -51.94 -21.44
C ASN A 508 3.94 -52.56 -21.31
N ASN A 509 4.39 -52.78 -20.09
CA ASN A 509 5.76 -53.20 -19.80
C ASN A 509 5.92 -54.72 -19.67
N ASP A 510 4.91 -55.53 -19.97
CA ASP A 510 4.93 -56.99 -19.82
C ASP A 510 6.09 -57.66 -20.57
N ASP A 511 6.48 -57.12 -21.72
CA ASP A 511 7.54 -57.64 -22.58
C ASP A 511 8.96 -57.36 -22.05
N ILE A 512 9.12 -56.35 -21.21
CA ILE A 512 10.41 -55.91 -20.65
C ILE A 512 10.53 -56.12 -19.14
N ASN A 513 9.43 -56.28 -18.39
CA ASN A 513 9.46 -56.41 -16.94
C ASN A 513 10.13 -57.73 -16.52
N GLN A 514 11.26 -57.64 -15.80
CA GLN A 514 12.05 -58.81 -15.39
C GLN A 514 11.83 -59.21 -13.92
N LEU A 515 10.93 -58.56 -13.17
CA LEU A 515 10.79 -58.80 -11.73
C LEU A 515 10.52 -60.28 -11.41
N ASP A 516 9.63 -60.91 -12.17
CA ASP A 516 9.32 -62.35 -12.03
C ASP A 516 10.52 -63.28 -12.28
N LYS A 517 11.50 -62.84 -13.07
CA LYS A 517 12.72 -63.63 -13.34
C LYS A 517 13.81 -63.39 -12.30
N LEU A 518 13.83 -62.22 -11.69
CA LEU A 518 14.80 -61.86 -10.66
C LEU A 518 14.42 -62.37 -9.27
N LEU A 519 13.12 -62.60 -9.03
CA LEU A 519 12.55 -62.99 -7.74
C LEU A 519 12.16 -64.48 -7.65
N LYS A 520 12.43 -65.28 -8.68
CA LYS A 520 12.36 -66.75 -8.69
C LYS A 520 13.74 -67.32 -8.39
#